data_AF-A0A2N2V2L4-F1
#
_entry.id   AF-A0A2N2V2L4-F1
#
_cell.length_a   1.000
_cell.length_b   1.000
_cell.length_c   1.000
_cell.angle_alpha   90.00
_cell.angle_beta   90.00
_cell.angle_gamma   90.00
#
_symmetry.space_group_name_H-M   'P 1'
#
loop_
_entity.id
_entity.type
_entity.pdbx_description
1 polymer ?
#
loop_
_entity_poly.entity_id
_entity_poly.type
_entity_poly.pdbx_seq_one_letter_code
_entity_poly.pdbx_strand_id
1 'polypeptide(L)' 'MSRIKRQLRYNIFPEEDVFVARCLEVEVASDGHTEAAAVANLREALAVYFDEPASSFSLALEQDVHRGD' A
#
# COMPACT_ATOMS: atom_id res chain seq x y z
N MET A 1 20.91 13.24 9.39
CA MET A 1 20.59 11.83 9.15
C MET A 1 19.60 11.73 8.01
N SER A 2 20.03 11.29 6.82
CA SER A 2 19.09 11.00 5.73
C SER A 2 18.34 9.73 6.08
N ARG A 3 17.05 9.83 6.42
CA ARG A 3 16.17 8.69 6.63
C ARG A 3 15.97 8.05 5.25
N ILE A 4 16.67 6.95 4.99
CA ILE A 4 16.46 6.18 3.76
C ILE A 4 15.01 5.70 3.82
N LYS A 5 14.17 6.17 2.89
CA LYS A 5 12.79 5.71 2.77
C LYS A 5 12.77 4.48 1.86
N ARG A 6 12.10 3.41 2.30
CA ARG A 6 11.86 2.25 1.45
C ARG A 6 10.78 2.60 0.45
N GLN A 7 11.10 2.51 -0.84
CA GLN A 7 10.10 2.64 -1.89
C GLN A 7 9.46 1.28 -2.08
N LEU A 8 8.16 1.24 -1.85
CA LEU A 8 7.33 0.05 -2.04
C LEU A 8 6.22 0.39 -3.02
N ARG A 9 5.82 -0.60 -3.80
CA ARG A 9 4.73 -0.51 -4.75
C ARG A 9 3.51 -1.22 -4.19
N TYR A 10 2.36 -0.68 -4.52
CA TYR A 10 1.09 -1.26 -4.11
C TYR A 10 0.09 -1.16 -5.26
N ASN A 11 -0.85 -2.10 -5.27
CA ASN A 11 -2.04 -2.01 -6.09
C ASN A 11 -3.23 -1.71 -5.20
N ILE A 12 -4.18 -0.97 -5.76
CA ILE A 12 -5.47 -0.76 -5.13
C ILE A 12 -6.58 -1.22 -6.07
N PHE A 13 -7.53 -1.96 -5.50
CA PHE A 13 -8.68 -2.44 -6.24
C PHE A 13 -9.91 -2.44 -5.34
N PRO A 14 -11.10 -2.14 -5.89
CA PRO A 14 -12.34 -2.31 -5.16
C PRO A 14 -12.63 -3.80 -4.96
N GLU A 15 -12.97 -4.18 -3.72
CA GLU A 15 -13.42 -5.52 -3.35
C GLU A 15 -14.71 -5.38 -2.54
N GLU A 16 -15.81 -5.88 -3.09
CA GLU A 16 -17.15 -5.77 -2.49
C GLU A 16 -17.57 -4.32 -2.21
N ASP A 17 -17.56 -3.88 -0.94
CA ASP A 17 -17.96 -2.53 -0.48
C ASP A 17 -16.75 -1.71 0.02
N VAL A 18 -15.53 -2.26 -0.09
CA VAL A 18 -14.30 -1.63 0.39
C VAL A 18 -13.26 -1.55 -0.72
N PHE A 19 -12.21 -0.75 -0.49
CA PHE A 19 -11.02 -0.73 -1.30
C PHE A 19 -9.93 -1.55 -0.60
N VAL A 20 -9.24 -2.40 -1.34
CA VAL A 20 -8.14 -3.20 -0.83
C VAL A 20 -6.85 -2.69 -1.44
N ALA A 21 -5.94 -2.23 -0.59
CA ALA A 21 -4.59 -1.85 -0.94
C ALA A 21 -3.64 -2.99 -0.58
N ARG A 22 -2.95 -3.54 -1.58
CA ARG A 22 -2.01 -4.67 -1.43
C ARG A 22 -0.60 -4.24 -1.81
N CYS A 23 0.38 -4.50 -0.96
CA CYS A 23 1.79 -4.33 -1.30
C CYS A 23 2.24 -5.42 -2.30
N LEU A 24 3.05 -5.05 -3.28
CA LEU A 24 3.58 -5.99 -4.28
C LEU A 24 4.84 -6.72 -3.82
N GLU A 25 5.60 -6.12 -2.90
CA GLU A 25 6.86 -6.69 -2.43
C GLU A 25 6.71 -7.63 -1.23
N VAL A 26 5.60 -7.55 -0.50
CA VAL A 26 5.32 -8.38 0.69
C VAL A 26 3.86 -8.78 0.73
N GLU A 27 3.56 -9.89 1.40
CA GLU A 27 2.20 -10.42 1.60
C GLU A 27 1.43 -9.61 2.67
N VAL A 28 1.43 -8.29 2.54
CA VAL A 28 0.68 -7.36 3.41
C VAL A 28 -0.34 -6.63 2.55
N ALA A 29 -1.58 -6.70 2.98
CA ALA A 29 -2.70 -5.96 2.40
C ALA A 29 -3.54 -5.33 3.50
N SER A 30 -4.26 -4.28 3.16
CA SER A 30 -5.21 -3.65 4.05
C SER A 30 -6.40 -3.10 3.29
N ASP A 31 -7.57 -3.20 3.89
CA ASP A 31 -8.82 -2.67 3.38
C ASP A 31 -9.15 -1.29 3.98
N GLY A 32 -10.05 -0.58 3.32
CA GLY A 32 -10.67 0.63 3.85
C GLY A 32 -11.86 1.08 3.01
N HIS A 33 -12.77 1.82 3.62
CA HIS A 33 -13.98 2.33 2.94
C HIS A 33 -13.70 3.33 1.81
N THR A 34 -12.45 3.81 1.69
CA THR A 34 -12.00 4.68 0.61
C THR A 34 -10.60 4.28 0.20
N GLU A 35 -10.19 4.63 -1.03
CA GLU A 35 -8.84 4.38 -1.51
C GLU A 35 -7.76 4.92 -0.56
N ALA A 36 -7.95 6.17 -0.11
CA ALA A 36 -7.04 6.80 0.83
C ALA A 36 -6.96 6.07 2.19
N ALA A 37 -8.09 5.56 2.69
CA ALA A 37 -8.14 4.79 3.94
C ALA A 37 -7.40 3.46 3.79
N ALA A 38 -7.63 2.72 2.71
CA ALA A 38 -6.94 1.46 2.44
C ALA A 38 -5.42 1.65 2.38
N VAL A 39 -4.96 2.70 1.70
CA VAL A 39 -3.52 3.03 1.61
C VAL A 39 -2.93 3.47 2.95
N ALA A 40 -3.68 4.25 3.74
CA ALA A 40 -3.25 4.66 5.07
C ALA A 40 -3.07 3.45 5.98
N ASN A 41 -4.06 2.56 6.00
CA ASN A 41 -4.03 1.33 6.79
C ASN A 41 -2.91 0.39 6.31
N LEU A 42 -2.69 0.27 4.99
CA LEU A 42 -1.57 -0.49 4.42
C LEU A 42 -0.22 0.03 4.93
N ARG A 43 -0.05 1.35 5.00
CA ARG A 43 1.19 1.95 5.51
C ARG A 43 1.43 1.64 6.98
N GLU A 44 0.37 1.56 7.78
CA GLU A 44 0.47 1.15 9.18
C GLU A 44 0.74 -0.36 9.32
N ALA A 45 0.10 -1.19 8.50
CA ALA A 45 0.38 -2.63 8.47
C ALA A 45 1.84 -2.92 8.10
N LEU A 46 2.39 -2.20 7.12
CA LEU A 46 3.80 -2.29 6.74
C LEU A 46 4.72 -1.82 7.86
N ALA A 47 4.33 -0.80 8.62
CA ALA A 47 5.09 -0.34 9.79
C ALA A 47 5.25 -1.43 10.84
N VAL A 48 4.17 -2.18 11.11
CA VAL A 48 4.20 -3.32 12.02
C VAL A 48 5.03 -4.47 11.42
N TYR A 49 4.85 -4.78 10.14
CA TYR A 49 5.57 -5.88 9.47
C TYR A 49 7.09 -5.69 9.47
N PHE A 50 7.56 -4.46 9.21
CA PHE A 50 8.99 -4.14 9.12
C PHE A 50 9.61 -3.64 10.43
N ASP A 51 8.83 -3.56 11.52
CA ASP A 51 9.22 -2.94 12.79
C ASP A 51 9.80 -1.52 12.59
N GLU A 52 9.14 -0.74 11.74
CA GLU A 52 9.60 0.58 11.34
C GLU A 52 8.46 1.58 11.31
N PRO A 53 8.72 2.88 11.52
CA PRO A 53 7.66 3.88 11.50
C PRO A 53 7.07 4.03 10.10
N ALA A 54 5.75 4.23 10.00
CA ALA A 54 5.03 4.44 8.75
C ALA A 54 5.64 5.52 7.83
N SER A 55 6.32 6.51 8.40
CA SER A 55 7.06 7.57 7.69
C SER A 55 8.33 7.11 6.95
N SER A 56 8.80 5.89 7.21
CA SER A 56 9.92 5.25 6.52
C SER A 56 9.52 4.66 5.17
N PHE A 57 8.23 4.48 4.90
CA PHE A 57 7.74 3.93 3.63
C PHE A 57 7.29 5.02 2.67
N SER A 58 7.66 4.87 1.41
CA SER A 58 7.18 5.64 0.28
C SER A 58 6.37 4.69 -0.60
N LEU A 59 5.05 4.82 -0.59
CA LEU A 59 4.16 3.99 -1.38
C LEU A 59 3.94 4.60 -2.77
N ALA A 60 4.28 3.86 -3.82
CA ALA A 60 4.00 4.21 -5.20
C ALA A 60 2.85 3.33 -5.72
N LEU A 61 1.77 3.95 -6.19
CA LEU A 61 0.66 3.20 -6.77
C LEU A 61 1.10 2.64 -8.12
N GLU A 62 1.10 1.33 -8.26
CA GLU A 62 1.29 0.66 -9.55
C GLU A 62 -0.11 0.35 -10.09
N GLN A 63 -0.66 1.26 -10.90
CA GLN A 63 -1.85 0.93 -11.67
C GLN A 63 -1.39 0.04 -12.82
N ASP A 64 -1.70 -1.24 -12.71
CA ASP A 64 -1.58 -2.16 -13.84
C ASP A 64 -2.55 -1.67 -14.92
N VAL A 65 -2.02 -0.84 -15.83
CA VAL A 65 -2.68 -0.41 -17.05
C VAL A 65 -2.80 -1.66 -17.93
N HIS A 66 -3.80 -2.50 -17.64
CA HIS A 66 -4.37 -3.37 -18.66
C HIS A 66 -5.18 -2.49 -19.62
N ARG A 67 -4.44 -1.73 -20.44
CA ARG A 67 -4.94 -1.12 -21.66
C ARG A 67 -5.12 -2.24 -22.68
N GLY A 68 -6.32 -2.83 -22.67
CA GLY A 68 -6.96 -3.48 -23.80
C GLY A 68 -6.44 -4.87 -24.18
N ASP A 69 -7.37 -5.83 -24.18
CA ASP A 69 -7.69 -6.64 -25.36
C ASP A 69 -9.20 -6.93 -25.34
#